data_AF-A0A5N5ELB8-F1
#
_entry.id   AF-A0A5N5ELB8-F1
#
_cell.length_a   1.000
_cell.length_b   1.000
_cell.length_c   1.000
_cell.angle_alpha   90.00
_cell.angle_beta   90.00
_cell.angle_gamma   90.00
#
_symmetry.space_group_name_H-M   'P 1'
#
loop_
_entity.id
_entity.type
_entity.pdbx_description
1 polymer ?
#
loop_
_entity_poly.entity_id
_entity_poly.type
_entity_poly.pdbx_seq_one_letter_code
_entity_poly.pdbx_strand_id
1 'polypeptide(L)'
;MTVHDRGGRILHDYDIRSGAQTPAEQGMRRGGGTLSHTENRAARMAGGVSSYGTKLVKSGEFFLEKPAPLGGYVVIDRTRPPCASCMGAMRRGAQNAGSTFVYIWQNAGRPAWWSTSG
;
A
#
# COMPACT_ATOMS: atom_id res chain seq x y z
N MET A 1 -10.18 -3.58 -3.21
CA MET A 1 -9.17 -2.55 -2.83
C MET A 1 -8.97 -1.69 -4.05
N THR A 2 -9.05 -0.37 -3.94
CA THR A 2 -9.30 0.45 -5.14
C THR A 2 -8.25 1.52 -5.37
N VAL A 3 -7.98 1.80 -6.64
CA VAL A 3 -7.19 2.94 -7.10
C VAL A 3 -8.11 3.83 -7.92
N HIS A 4 -8.11 5.12 -7.61
CA HIS A 4 -8.96 6.12 -8.23
C HIS A 4 -8.10 7.19 -8.92
N ASP A 5 -8.63 7.77 -9.99
CA ASP A 5 -8.08 9.02 -10.52
C ASP A 5 -8.43 10.22 -9.62
N ARG A 6 -7.92 11.41 -9.99
CA ARG A 6 -8.17 12.66 -9.26
C ARG A 6 -9.65 13.02 -9.17
N GLY A 7 -10.47 12.58 -10.13
CA GLY A 7 -11.91 12.80 -10.15
C GLY A 7 -12.68 11.79 -9.29
N GLY A 8 -12.00 10.83 -8.66
CA GLY A 8 -12.60 9.78 -7.84
C GLY A 8 -13.10 8.57 -8.64
N ARG A 9 -12.90 8.53 -9.96
CA ARG A 9 -13.29 7.37 -10.78
C ARG A 9 -12.35 6.21 -10.50
N ILE A 10 -12.91 5.03 -10.24
CA ILE A 10 -12.16 3.80 -10.02
C ILE A 10 -11.44 3.41 -11.32
N LEU A 11 -10.11 3.34 -11.26
CA LEU A 11 -9.24 2.83 -12.33
C LEU A 11 -8.96 1.33 -12.15
N HIS A 12 -8.81 0.92 -10.89
CA HIS A 12 -8.55 -0.46 -10.53
C HIS A 12 -9.36 -0.83 -9.29
N ASP A 13 -9.95 -2.02 -9.32
CA ASP A 13 -10.46 -2.71 -8.14
C ASP A 13 -9.87 -4.12 -8.13
N TYR A 14 -9.24 -4.48 -7.02
CA TYR A 14 -8.52 -5.74 -6.90
C TYR A 14 -8.46 -6.21 -5.46
N ASP A 15 -8.28 -7.51 -5.30
CA ASP A 15 -7.86 -8.10 -4.05
C ASP A 15 -6.37 -8.39 -4.06
N ILE A 16 -5.79 -8.35 -2.88
CA ILE A 16 -4.39 -8.68 -2.70
C ILE A 16 -4.26 -9.66 -1.56
N ARG A 17 -3.60 -10.77 -1.85
CA ARG A 17 -3.35 -11.80 -0.84
C ARG A 17 -2.52 -11.21 0.29
N SER A 18 -2.92 -11.48 1.54
CA SER A 18 -2.10 -11.23 2.72
C SER A 18 -1.32 -12.50 3.11
N GLY A 19 -0.17 -12.37 3.77
CA GLY A 19 0.51 -13.49 4.42
C GLY A 19 1.74 -13.99 3.67
N ALA A 20 1.62 -15.13 2.96
CA ALA A 20 2.78 -15.87 2.42
C ALA A 20 3.70 -14.97 1.58
N GLN A 21 4.97 -14.93 1.96
CA GLN A 21 5.96 -14.07 1.31
C GLN A 21 6.23 -14.50 -0.13
N THR A 22 6.41 -13.53 -1.02
CA THR A 22 6.97 -13.79 -2.37
C THR A 22 8.45 -14.15 -2.27
N PRO A 23 9.06 -14.77 -3.29
CA PRO A 23 10.51 -14.97 -3.32
C PRO A 23 11.30 -13.66 -3.15
N ALA A 24 10.80 -12.55 -3.71
CA ALA A 24 11.41 -11.23 -3.55
C ALA A 24 11.34 -10.74 -2.09
N GLU A 25 10.23 -10.98 -1.39
CA GLU A 25 10.08 -10.64 0.03
C GLU A 25 10.93 -11.55 0.93
N GLN A 26 11.00 -12.86 0.63
CA GLN A 26 11.87 -13.80 1.33
C GLN A 26 13.35 -13.44 1.17
N GLY A 27 13.76 -13.03 -0.04
CA GLY A 27 15.11 -12.56 -0.34
C GLY A 27 15.55 -11.34 0.47
N MET A 28 14.61 -10.57 1.03
CA MET A 28 14.93 -9.45 1.91
C MET A 28 15.47 -9.90 3.28
N ARG A 29 15.23 -11.16 3.67
CA ARG A 29 15.51 -11.72 5.01
C ARG A 29 14.85 -10.86 6.09
N ARG A 30 15.62 -9.96 6.71
CA ARG A 30 15.12 -8.97 7.68
C ARG A 30 14.31 -7.91 6.92
N GLY A 31 12.99 -7.93 7.11
CA GLY A 31 12.05 -7.01 6.46
C GLY A 31 11.02 -7.69 5.55
N GLY A 32 11.25 -8.96 5.17
CA GLY A 32 10.30 -9.73 4.35
C GLY A 32 8.90 -9.82 4.98
N GLY A 33 8.85 -9.97 6.31
CA GLY A 33 7.58 -10.06 7.05
C GLY A 33 6.78 -8.77 6.98
N THR A 34 7.44 -7.61 7.14
CA THR A 34 6.79 -6.31 7.01
C THR A 34 6.34 -6.06 5.57
N LEU A 35 7.16 -6.44 4.58
CA LEU A 35 6.83 -6.23 3.18
C LEU A 35 5.65 -7.07 2.69
N SER A 36 5.41 -8.23 3.31
CA SER A 36 4.27 -9.10 2.96
C SER A 36 2.93 -8.63 3.54
N HIS A 37 2.93 -7.58 4.37
CA HIS A 37 1.70 -6.92 4.79
C HIS A 37 1.00 -6.28 3.59
N THR A 38 -0.32 -6.35 3.57
CA THR A 38 -1.18 -5.84 2.50
C THR A 38 -0.90 -4.37 2.16
N GLU A 39 -0.66 -3.54 3.17
CA GLU A 39 -0.36 -2.12 3.03
C GLU A 39 0.94 -1.86 2.30
N ASN A 40 1.97 -2.65 2.60
CA ASN A 40 3.28 -2.54 1.97
C ASN A 40 3.22 -3.02 0.51
N ARG A 41 2.45 -4.07 0.24
CA ARG A 41 2.22 -4.54 -1.13
C ARG A 41 1.43 -3.52 -1.95
N ALA A 42 0.36 -2.96 -1.41
CA ALA A 42 -0.43 -1.95 -2.10
C ALA A 42 0.32 -0.65 -2.33
N ALA A 43 1.14 -0.21 -1.37
CA ALA A 43 2.06 0.90 -1.57
C ALA A 43 2.96 0.66 -2.79
N ARG A 44 3.51 -0.55 -2.97
CA ARG A 44 4.33 -0.90 -4.16
C ARG A 44 3.53 -0.92 -5.45
N MET A 45 2.32 -1.47 -5.42
CA MET A 45 1.48 -1.58 -6.62
C MET A 45 1.10 -0.20 -7.14
N ALA A 46 0.83 0.73 -6.22
CA ALA A 46 0.35 2.06 -6.53
C ALA A 46 1.41 3.09 -6.91
N GLY A 47 2.71 2.75 -6.94
CA GLY A 47 3.76 3.75 -7.25
C GLY A 47 4.79 3.97 -6.16
N GLY A 48 4.55 3.44 -4.97
CA GLY A 48 5.42 3.59 -3.83
C GLY A 48 6.69 2.75 -3.93
N VAL A 49 7.85 3.40 -4.04
CA VAL A 49 9.12 2.71 -3.86
C VAL A 49 9.19 2.21 -2.42
N SER A 50 9.04 0.90 -2.21
CA SER A 50 9.19 0.32 -0.88
C SER A 50 10.66 0.15 -0.57
N SER A 51 11.13 0.97 0.37
CA SER A 51 12.34 0.70 1.12
C SER A 51 12.01 -0.02 2.43
N TYR A 52 12.78 -1.04 2.78
CA TYR A 52 12.93 -1.49 4.15
C TYR A 52 14.38 -1.23 4.58
N GLY A 53 14.57 -0.24 5.47
CA GLY A 53 15.88 0.35 5.70
C GLY A 53 16.43 0.96 4.41
N THR A 54 17.63 0.54 4.01
CA THR A 54 18.29 1.00 2.76
C THR A 54 17.96 0.17 1.52
N LYS A 55 17.24 -0.96 1.68
CA LYS A 55 16.97 -1.88 0.57
C LYS A 55 15.68 -1.52 -0.15
N LEU A 56 15.77 -1.30 -1.46
CA LEU A 56 14.64 -0.98 -2.33
C LEU A 56 14.10 -2.24 -3.01
N VAL A 57 12.78 -2.38 -3.05
CA VAL A 57 12.09 -3.40 -3.85
C VAL A 57 11.63 -2.74 -5.15
N LYS A 58 12.43 -2.91 -6.21
CA LYS A 58 12.18 -2.34 -7.56
C LYS A 58 11.73 -3.39 -8.58
N SER A 59 11.37 -4.58 -8.13
CA SER A 59 10.95 -5.69 -8.99
C SER A 59 10.07 -6.67 -8.20
N GLY A 60 9.37 -7.54 -8.91
CA GLY A 60 8.44 -8.53 -8.36
C GLY A 60 6.98 -8.22 -8.68
N GLU A 61 6.09 -9.16 -8.33
CA GLU A 61 4.68 -9.14 -8.73
C GLU A 61 3.93 -7.85 -8.34
N PHE A 62 4.30 -7.22 -7.22
CA PHE A 62 3.61 -6.02 -6.71
C PHE A 62 4.24 -4.69 -7.13
N PHE A 63 5.28 -4.67 -7.96
CA PHE A 63 5.93 -3.42 -8.35
C PHE A 63 5.19 -2.74 -9.51
N LEU A 64 4.59 -1.56 -9.26
CA LEU A 64 3.87 -0.75 -10.25
C LEU A 64 2.73 -1.47 -11.00
N GLU A 65 2.14 -2.49 -10.39
CA GLU A 65 1.14 -3.32 -11.06
C GLU A 65 -0.22 -2.62 -11.25
N LYS A 66 -0.53 -1.63 -10.39
CA LYS A 66 -1.79 -0.86 -10.36
C LYS A 66 -1.48 0.59 -9.98
N PRO A 67 -0.73 1.34 -10.81
CA PRO A 67 -0.18 2.63 -10.43
C PRO A 67 -1.29 3.65 -10.16
N ALA A 68 -1.16 4.38 -9.06
CA ALA A 68 -2.02 5.52 -8.78
C ALA A 68 -1.53 6.73 -9.57
N PRO A 69 -2.42 7.46 -10.27
CA PRO A 69 -2.04 8.68 -10.95
C PRO A 69 -1.74 9.79 -9.95
N LEU A 70 -1.01 10.82 -10.40
CA LEU A 70 -0.78 12.04 -9.65
C LEU A 70 -2.11 12.67 -9.23
N GLY A 71 -2.25 12.98 -7.93
CA GLY A 71 -3.47 13.49 -7.31
C GLY A 71 -4.62 12.48 -7.20
N GLY A 72 -4.39 11.21 -7.56
CA GLY A 72 -5.34 10.12 -7.39
C GLY A 72 -5.38 9.57 -5.96
N TYR A 73 -6.20 8.54 -5.75
CA TYR A 73 -6.43 7.94 -4.44
C TYR A 73 -6.18 6.44 -4.46
N VAL A 74 -5.61 5.90 -3.37
CA VAL A 74 -5.49 4.47 -3.10
C VAL A 74 -6.30 4.18 -1.84
N VAL A 75 -7.39 3.41 -1.96
CA VAL A 75 -8.26 3.09 -0.83
C VAL A 75 -8.05 1.65 -0.40
N ILE A 76 -7.70 1.49 0.87
CA ILE A 76 -7.43 0.22 1.53
C ILE A 76 -8.49 -0.02 2.60
N ASP A 77 -9.36 -1.00 2.38
CA ASP A 77 -10.39 -1.40 3.36
C ASP A 77 -10.02 -2.75 3.99
N ARG A 78 -9.82 -2.76 5.31
CA ARG A 78 -9.36 -3.92 6.08
C ARG A 78 -10.00 -3.97 7.47
N THR A 79 -9.96 -5.13 8.11
CA THR A 79 -10.64 -5.37 9.39
C THR A 79 -9.91 -4.81 10.62
N ARG A 80 -8.66 -4.39 10.49
CA ARG A 80 -7.81 -3.93 11.61
C ARG A 80 -7.15 -2.60 11.26
N PRO A 81 -6.82 -1.76 12.26
CA PRO A 81 -6.07 -0.53 12.01
C PRO A 81 -4.68 -0.83 11.44
N PRO A 82 -4.11 0.09 10.62
CA PRO A 82 -2.77 -0.09 10.10
C PRO A 82 -1.74 0.09 11.23
N CYS A 83 -0.72 -0.78 11.28
CA CYS A 83 0.37 -0.60 12.25
C CYS A 83 1.32 0.54 11.84
N ALA A 84 2.16 1.01 12.76
CA ALA A 84 3.04 2.16 12.53
C ALA A 84 3.99 1.99 11.32
N SER A 85 4.54 0.79 11.12
CA SER A 85 5.41 0.52 9.96
C SER A 85 4.65 0.55 8.64
N CYS A 86 3.39 0.09 8.61
CA CYS A 86 2.52 0.14 7.44
C CYS A 86 2.09 1.57 7.12
N MET A 87 1.75 2.38 8.14
CA MET A 87 1.51 3.82 7.97
C MET A 87 2.73 4.52 7.36
N GLY A 88 3.94 4.19 7.82
CA GLY A 88 5.18 4.70 7.23
C GLY A 88 5.37 4.30 5.77
N ALA A 89 5.04 3.05 5.41
CA ALA A 89 5.10 2.57 4.03
C ALA A 89 4.09 3.28 3.13
N MET A 90 2.85 3.47 3.59
CA MET A 90 1.82 4.23 2.87
C MET A 90 2.22 5.70 2.69
N ARG A 91 2.82 6.34 3.70
CA ARG A 91 3.37 7.71 3.58
C ARG A 91 4.41 7.82 2.47
N ARG A 92 5.39 6.92 2.45
CA ARG A 92 6.40 6.88 1.37
C ARG A 92 5.75 6.56 0.02
N GLY A 93 4.73 5.70 0.02
CA GLY A 93 3.94 5.39 -1.17
C GLY A 93 3.27 6.61 -1.76
N ALA A 94 2.56 7.35 -0.93
CA ALA A 94 1.91 8.61 -1.27
C ALA A 94 2.90 9.63 -1.84
N GLN A 95 4.02 9.88 -1.14
CA GLN A 95 5.07 10.81 -1.57
C GLN A 95 5.70 10.43 -2.92
N ASN A 96 5.98 9.15 -3.14
CA ASN A 96 6.62 8.70 -4.38
C ASN A 96 5.65 8.71 -5.57
N ALA A 97 4.37 8.40 -5.34
CA ALA A 97 3.35 8.36 -6.39
C ALA A 97 2.68 9.73 -6.62
N GLY A 98 2.84 10.68 -5.71
CA GLY A 98 2.07 11.93 -5.68
C GLY A 98 0.56 11.69 -5.51
N SER A 99 0.17 10.67 -4.74
CA SER A 99 -1.23 10.27 -4.54
C SER A 99 -1.62 10.27 -3.07
N THR A 100 -2.92 10.16 -2.79
CA THR A 100 -3.45 10.04 -1.42
C THR A 100 -3.76 8.58 -1.09
N PHE A 101 -3.18 8.07 -0.01
CA PHE A 101 -3.55 6.77 0.54
C PHE A 101 -4.59 6.96 1.63
N VAL A 102 -5.70 6.25 1.52
CA VAL A 102 -6.80 6.21 2.48
C VAL A 102 -6.91 4.79 3.01
N TYR A 103 -6.87 4.63 4.32
CA TYR A 103 -7.04 3.36 4.99
C TYR A 103 -8.30 3.41 5.85
N ILE A 104 -9.19 2.44 5.66
CA ILE A 104 -10.49 2.34 6.34
C ILE A 104 -10.52 1.01 7.07
N TRP A 105 -11.05 1.02 8.30
CA TRP A 105 -11.27 -0.19 9.08
C TRP A 105 -12.48 -0.10 9.99
N GLN A 106 -12.95 -1.24 10.47
CA GLN A 106 -14.01 -1.31 11.46
C GLN A 106 -13.44 -1.18 12.88
N ASN A 107 -13.99 -0.25 13.66
CA ASN A 107 -13.66 -0.04 15.06
C ASN A 107 -14.94 -0.02 15.90
N ALA A 108 -15.15 -1.05 16.73
CA ALA A 108 -16.36 -1.22 17.54
C ALA A 108 -17.67 -1.04 16.73
N GLY A 109 -17.72 -1.62 15.53
CA GLY A 109 -18.88 -1.55 14.63
C GLY A 109 -19.08 -0.21 13.91
N ARG A 110 -18.11 0.71 13.99
CA ARG A 110 -18.10 1.98 13.25
C ARG A 110 -16.90 2.06 12.32
N PRO A 111 -17.05 2.65 11.12
CA PRO A 111 -15.91 2.91 10.26
C PRO A 111 -14.98 3.95 10.91
N ALA A 112 -13.70 3.60 10.99
CA ALA A 112 -12.60 4.50 11.29
C ALA A 112 -11.71 4.60 10.06
N TRP A 113 -11.01 5.72 9.92
CA TRP A 113 -10.15 5.94 8.77
C TRP A 113 -8.91 6.76 9.12
N TRP A 114 -7.90 6.62 8.28
CA TRP A 114 -6.66 7.36 8.31
C TRP A 114 -6.21 7.65 6.88
N SER A 115 -5.55 8.77 6.64
CA SER A 115 -5.03 9.07 5.31
C SER A 115 -3.69 9.79 5.35
N THR A 116 -3.00 9.74 4.22
CA THR A 116 -1.77 10.51 3.97
C THR A 116 -1.68 10.88 2.50
N SER A 117 -1.15 12.07 2.21
CA SER A 117 -0.92 12.57 0.85
C SER A 117 0.57 12.76 0.61
N GLY A 118 0.95 12.68 -0.67
CA GLY A 118 2.31 12.95 -1.18
C GLY A 118 2.47 14.33 -1.76
#